data_AF-A0A7K2PI40-F1
#
_entry.id   AF-A0A7K2PI40-F1
#
_cell.length_a   1.000
_cell.length_b   1.000
_cell.length_c   1.000
_cell.angle_alpha   90.00
_cell.angle_beta   90.00
_cell.angle_gamma   90.00
#
_symmetry.space_group_name_H-M   'P 1'
#
loop_
_entity.id
_entity.type
_entity.pdbx_description
1 polymer ?
#
loop_
_entity_poly.entity_id
_entity_poly.type
_entity_poly.pdbx_seq_one_letter_code
_entity_poly.pdbx_strand_id
1 'polypeptide(L)'
;KALAPVGCERLLRATYTDATQSYVTTVGLLFTDADATAMRDLDTRFTREGLASRTDLMPLPYAAKNTLAAGFGAGQRASWTISVLTDAPVVAYAVSGWADGRTVDTPEPAEKAMESGDTTPAAQAGLGNEAQGLADRVERALRKTVTSPPEQSS
;
A
#
# COMPACT_ATOMS: atom_id res chain seq x y z
N LYS A 1 -10.69 10.10 -5.68
CA LYS A 1 -12.12 9.87 -6.03
C LYS A 1 -12.62 8.50 -5.59
N ALA A 2 -11.90 7.40 -5.85
CA ALA A 2 -12.32 6.06 -5.43
C ALA A 2 -12.69 5.96 -3.93
N LEU A 3 -11.88 6.58 -3.05
CA LEU A 3 -12.08 6.60 -1.60
C LEU A 3 -12.93 7.76 -1.09
N ALA A 4 -13.42 8.65 -1.95
CA ALA A 4 -14.20 9.82 -1.52
C ALA A 4 -15.46 9.48 -0.69
N PRO A 5 -16.19 8.37 -0.96
CA PRO A 5 -17.38 8.03 -0.17
C PRO A 5 -17.12 7.73 1.31
N VAL A 6 -15.90 7.36 1.68
CA VAL A 6 -15.55 7.00 3.07
C VAL A 6 -14.80 8.10 3.82
N GLY A 7 -14.52 9.23 3.17
CA GLY A 7 -13.79 10.33 3.80
C GLY A 7 -12.32 10.01 4.09
N CYS A 8 -11.71 10.87 4.90
CA CYS A 8 -10.29 10.79 5.27
C CYS A 8 -10.08 11.56 6.58
N GLU A 9 -10.07 10.82 7.69
CA GLU A 9 -9.81 11.37 9.02
C GLU A 9 -8.30 11.58 9.23
N ARG A 10 -7.49 10.55 8.92
CA ARG A 10 -6.03 10.59 9.04
C ARG A 10 -5.36 9.76 7.96
N LEU A 11 -4.18 10.21 7.51
CA LEU A 11 -3.31 9.42 6.65
C LEU A 11 -1.93 9.29 7.30
N LEU A 12 -1.53 8.05 7.61
CA LEU A 12 -0.18 7.72 8.05
C LEU A 12 0.59 7.12 6.88
N ARG A 13 1.84 7.53 6.70
CA ARG A 13 2.75 6.97 5.68
C ARG A 13 4.16 6.86 6.23
N ALA A 14 4.82 5.78 5.86
CA ALA A 14 6.23 5.56 6.14
C ALA A 14 6.89 4.93 4.92
N THR A 15 8.12 5.36 4.62
CA THR A 15 8.89 4.82 3.50
C THR A 15 10.15 4.17 4.02
N TYR A 16 10.37 2.94 3.59
CA TYR A 16 11.46 2.09 4.01
C TYR A 16 12.36 1.82 2.82
N THR A 17 13.66 1.73 3.09
CA THR A 17 14.60 1.12 2.18
C THR A 17 14.94 -0.25 2.73
N ASP A 18 14.97 -1.27 1.89
CA ASP A 18 15.31 -2.62 2.33
C ASP A 18 16.79 -2.70 2.78
N ALA A 19 17.17 -3.82 3.40
CA ALA A 19 18.52 -4.01 3.93
C ALA A 19 19.62 -3.95 2.86
N THR A 20 19.30 -4.30 1.61
CA THR A 20 20.24 -4.25 0.48
C THR A 20 20.29 -2.88 -0.19
N GLN A 21 19.43 -1.94 0.22
CA GLN A 21 19.26 -0.63 -0.40
C GLN A 21 18.88 -0.68 -1.88
N SER A 22 18.27 -1.77 -2.33
CA SER A 22 17.84 -1.96 -3.71
C SER A 22 16.42 -1.45 -3.91
N TYR A 23 15.57 -1.58 -2.90
CA TYR A 23 14.15 -1.29 -2.95
C TYR A 23 13.76 -0.19 -1.99
N VAL A 24 12.77 0.57 -2.42
CA VAL A 24 12.09 1.58 -1.63
C VAL A 24 10.60 1.27 -1.64
N THR A 25 10.02 1.19 -0.44
CA THR A 25 8.61 0.82 -0.27
C THR A 25 7.94 1.80 0.68
N THR A 26 6.89 2.48 0.22
CA THR A 26 5.99 3.26 1.07
C THR A 26 4.83 2.38 1.52
N VAL A 27 4.57 2.31 2.81
CA VAL A 27 3.31 1.81 3.37
C VAL A 27 2.46 2.98 3.82
N GLY A 28 1.14 2.89 3.66
CA GLY A 28 0.22 3.85 4.23
C GLY A 28 -1.03 3.20 4.83
N LEU A 29 -1.58 3.91 5.81
CA LEU A 29 -2.87 3.62 6.43
C LEU A 29 -3.73 4.88 6.33
N LEU A 30 -4.79 4.79 5.54
CA LEU A 30 -5.84 5.81 5.47
C LEU A 30 -6.93 5.43 6.46
N PHE A 31 -7.07 6.21 7.54
CA PHE A 31 -8.20 6.13 8.45
C PHE A 31 -9.35 6.94 7.87
N THR A 32 -10.50 6.30 7.81
CA THR A 32 -11.72 6.81 7.17
C THR A 32 -12.73 7.30 8.21
N ASP A 33 -13.69 8.10 7.77
CA ASP A 33 -14.83 8.56 8.58
C ASP A 33 -16.00 7.56 8.57
N ALA A 34 -15.84 6.44 7.85
CA ALA A 34 -16.88 5.49 7.56
C ALA A 34 -17.13 4.50 8.71
N ASP A 35 -18.39 4.07 8.82
CA ASP A 35 -18.76 2.93 9.65
C ASP A 35 -18.47 1.58 8.95
N ALA A 36 -18.69 0.49 9.68
CA ALA A 36 -18.45 -0.86 9.15
C ALA A 36 -19.33 -1.22 7.94
N THR A 37 -20.50 -0.59 7.76
CA THR A 37 -21.36 -0.85 6.60
C THR A 37 -20.77 -0.17 5.37
N ALA A 38 -20.42 1.10 5.47
CA ALA A 38 -19.78 1.85 4.40
C ALA A 38 -18.41 1.26 4.00
N MET A 39 -17.66 0.69 4.93
CA MET A 39 -16.42 -0.04 4.62
C MET A 39 -16.65 -1.33 3.82
N ARG A 40 -17.71 -2.10 4.13
CA ARG A 40 -18.09 -3.29 3.33
C ARG A 40 -18.59 -2.92 1.93
N ASP A 41 -19.33 -1.82 1.82
CA ASP A 41 -19.77 -1.29 0.52
C ASP A 41 -18.57 -0.85 -0.32
N LEU A 42 -17.57 -0.22 0.31
CA LEU A 42 -16.31 0.15 -0.34
C LEU A 42 -15.55 -1.09 -0.83
N ASP A 43 -15.40 -2.11 0.01
CA ASP A 43 -14.72 -3.36 -0.34
C ASP A 43 -15.42 -4.09 -1.50
N THR A 44 -16.76 -4.19 -1.43
CA THR A 44 -17.59 -4.74 -2.52
C THR A 44 -17.36 -3.99 -3.83
N ARG A 45 -17.27 -2.65 -3.75
CA ARG A 45 -17.00 -1.82 -4.92
C ARG A 45 -15.59 -2.04 -5.47
N PHE A 46 -14.58 -2.12 -4.61
CA PHE A 46 -13.20 -2.38 -4.99
C PHE A 46 -13.08 -3.70 -5.75
N THR A 47 -13.74 -4.74 -5.24
CA THR A 47 -13.80 -6.05 -5.88
C THR A 47 -14.53 -6.00 -7.22
N ARG A 48 -15.75 -5.45 -7.24
CA ARG A 48 -16.61 -5.41 -8.44
C ARG A 48 -16.00 -4.59 -9.58
N GLU A 49 -15.35 -3.48 -9.27
CA GLU A 49 -14.79 -2.54 -10.26
C GLU A 49 -13.28 -2.71 -10.47
N GLY A 50 -12.63 -3.68 -9.82
CA GLY A 50 -11.20 -3.93 -9.93
C GLY A 50 -10.33 -2.73 -9.52
N LEU A 51 -10.78 -1.94 -8.56
CA LEU A 51 -10.15 -0.64 -8.25
C LEU A 51 -8.74 -0.80 -7.65
N ALA A 52 -8.49 -1.89 -6.93
CA ALA A 52 -7.18 -2.19 -6.36
C ALA A 52 -6.10 -2.38 -7.45
N SER A 53 -6.49 -2.81 -8.66
CA SER A 53 -5.59 -3.17 -9.75
C SER A 53 -5.41 -2.07 -10.80
N ARG A 54 -6.07 -0.91 -10.61
CA ARG A 54 -6.02 0.21 -11.55
C ARG A 54 -4.77 1.08 -11.37
N THR A 55 -3.99 1.23 -12.42
CA THR A 55 -2.76 2.06 -12.43
C THR A 55 -3.04 3.55 -12.13
N ASP A 56 -4.19 4.08 -12.54
CA ASP A 56 -4.59 5.47 -12.25
C ASP A 56 -5.01 5.70 -10.78
N LEU A 57 -5.20 4.63 -10.02
CA LEU A 57 -5.49 4.65 -8.58
C LEU A 57 -4.29 4.23 -7.72
N MET A 58 -3.12 3.98 -8.34
CA MET A 58 -1.91 3.59 -7.63
C MET A 58 -1.52 4.64 -6.58
N PRO A 59 -1.26 4.24 -5.31
CA PRO A 59 -0.99 5.20 -4.24
C PRO A 59 0.27 6.03 -4.47
N LEU A 60 0.24 7.30 -4.08
CA LEU A 60 1.45 8.14 -4.07
C LEU A 60 2.39 7.71 -2.93
N PRO A 61 3.69 7.55 -3.20
CA PRO A 61 4.67 7.29 -2.15
C PRO A 61 4.88 8.52 -1.26
N TYR A 62 5.64 8.33 -0.18
CA TYR A 62 6.13 9.41 0.65
C TYR A 62 7.65 9.59 0.45
N ALA A 63 8.04 10.52 -0.41
CA ALA A 63 9.43 10.82 -0.72
C ALA A 63 10.06 11.71 0.36
N ALA A 64 10.55 11.09 1.45
CA ALA A 64 11.20 11.80 2.53
C ALA A 64 12.50 12.47 2.04
N LYS A 65 12.60 13.79 2.18
CA LYS A 65 13.81 14.55 1.79
C LYS A 65 15.03 14.09 2.58
N ASN A 66 16.22 14.21 1.98
CA ASN A 66 17.50 13.83 2.59
C ASN A 66 17.57 12.34 2.99
N THR A 67 16.83 11.48 2.29
CA THR A 67 16.89 10.02 2.44
C THR A 67 17.04 9.36 1.06
N LEU A 68 17.34 8.06 1.02
CA LEU A 68 17.34 7.29 -0.24
C LEU A 68 15.97 7.29 -0.93
N ALA A 69 14.88 7.53 -0.18
CA ALA A 69 13.53 7.63 -0.72
C ALA A 69 13.21 8.99 -1.36
N ALA A 70 14.12 9.97 -1.32
CA ALA A 70 13.85 11.32 -1.83
C ALA A 70 13.47 11.33 -3.33
N GLY A 71 14.01 10.38 -4.11
CA GLY A 71 13.69 10.19 -5.52
C GLY A 71 12.48 9.31 -5.79
N PHE A 72 11.87 8.68 -4.77
CA PHE A 72 10.75 7.76 -4.93
C PHE A 72 9.45 8.51 -5.18
N GLY A 73 9.28 9.01 -6.40
CA GLY A 73 8.16 9.81 -6.85
C GLY A 73 7.16 9.02 -7.69
N ALA A 74 6.35 9.77 -8.46
CA ALA A 74 5.26 9.17 -9.22
C ALA A 74 5.71 8.20 -10.32
N GLY A 75 6.86 8.47 -10.94
CA GLY A 75 7.42 7.64 -12.01
C GLY A 75 8.21 6.43 -11.52
N GLN A 76 8.54 6.35 -10.24
CA GLN A 76 9.39 5.29 -9.67
C GLN A 76 8.61 4.12 -9.09
N ARG A 77 7.27 4.22 -9.02
CA ARG A 77 6.41 3.16 -8.49
C ARG A 77 6.34 2.00 -9.47
N ALA A 78 6.63 0.80 -8.99
CA ALA A 78 6.67 -0.41 -9.81
C ALA A 78 5.54 -1.39 -9.50
N SER A 79 5.25 -1.58 -8.21
CA SER A 79 4.21 -2.50 -7.77
C SER A 79 3.48 -1.96 -6.55
N TRP A 80 2.21 -2.32 -6.39
CA TRP A 80 1.40 -1.85 -5.27
C TRP A 80 0.33 -2.84 -4.84
N THR A 81 -0.14 -2.68 -3.62
CA THR A 81 -1.33 -3.36 -3.09
C THR A 81 -2.20 -2.36 -2.36
N ILE A 82 -3.51 -2.55 -2.39
CA ILE A 82 -4.50 -1.77 -1.65
C ILE A 82 -5.50 -2.76 -1.04
N SER A 83 -5.74 -2.64 0.26
CA SER A 83 -6.62 -3.50 1.04
C SER A 83 -7.62 -2.64 1.80
N VAL A 84 -8.91 -2.91 1.59
CA VAL A 84 -9.99 -2.28 2.34
C VAL A 84 -10.29 -3.16 3.55
N LEU A 85 -10.02 -2.67 4.76
CA LEU A 85 -10.33 -3.42 5.97
C LEU A 85 -11.81 -3.25 6.27
N THR A 86 -12.55 -4.35 6.39
CA THR A 86 -13.99 -4.32 6.71
C THR A 86 -14.26 -4.45 8.21
N ASP A 87 -13.23 -4.83 8.96
CA ASP A 87 -13.21 -4.96 10.42
C ASP A 87 -12.68 -3.71 11.14
N ALA A 88 -12.18 -2.72 10.39
CA ALA A 88 -11.70 -1.44 10.89
C ALA A 88 -11.92 -0.34 9.83
N PRO A 89 -12.10 0.95 10.20
CA PRO A 89 -12.30 2.04 9.25
C PRO A 89 -10.98 2.46 8.58
N VAL A 90 -10.26 1.51 7.97
CA VAL A 90 -8.91 1.70 7.43
C VAL A 90 -8.77 1.11 6.03
N VAL A 91 -8.14 1.87 5.13
CA VAL A 91 -7.60 1.35 3.87
C VAL A 91 -6.08 1.30 3.99
N ALA A 92 -5.52 0.09 3.97
CA ALA A 92 -4.09 -0.15 3.99
C ALA A 92 -3.56 -0.24 2.56
N TYR A 93 -2.34 0.25 2.34
CA TYR A 93 -1.69 0.10 1.04
C TYR A 93 -0.18 0.04 1.19
N ALA A 94 0.47 -0.53 0.19
CA ALA A 94 1.90 -0.38 -0.01
C ALA A 94 2.21 -0.14 -1.48
N VAL A 95 3.30 0.57 -1.74
CA VAL A 95 3.84 0.78 -3.08
C VAL A 95 5.35 0.65 -3.03
N SER A 96 5.90 -0.19 -3.90
CA SER A 96 7.32 -0.51 -3.98
C SER A 96 7.92 -0.05 -5.31
N GLY A 97 9.23 0.16 -5.31
CA GLY A 97 10.02 0.53 -6.47
C GLY A 97 11.51 0.36 -6.21
N TRP A 98 12.33 0.71 -7.19
CA TRP A 98 13.79 0.68 -7.05
C TRP A 98 14.31 1.97 -6.40
N ALA A 99 15.32 1.81 -5.53
CA ALA A 99 15.94 2.93 -4.83
C ALA A 99 16.86 3.79 -5.71
N ASP A 100 17.22 3.31 -6.91
CA ASP A 100 18.11 4.02 -7.84
C ASP A 100 17.41 5.13 -8.66
N GLY A 101 16.12 5.32 -8.44
CA GLY A 101 15.35 6.42 -9.05
C GLY A 101 14.92 6.18 -10.50
N ARG A 102 15.15 4.98 -11.06
CA ARG A 102 14.71 4.64 -12.42
C ARG A 102 13.19 4.80 -12.57
N THR A 103 12.75 5.22 -13.75
CA THR A 103 11.32 5.29 -14.07
C THR A 103 10.78 3.91 -14.42
N VAL A 104 9.48 3.72 -14.20
CA VAL A 104 8.75 2.50 -14.50
C VAL A 104 7.65 2.80 -15.49
N ASP A 105 7.76 2.26 -16.69
CA ASP A 105 6.79 2.49 -17.76
C ASP A 105 5.54 1.63 -17.60
N THR A 106 5.71 0.41 -17.09
CA THR A 106 4.64 -0.59 -16.94
C THR A 106 4.57 -1.09 -15.50
N PRO A 107 4.06 -0.28 -14.55
CA PRO A 107 3.83 -0.75 -13.20
C PRO A 107 2.66 -1.74 -13.17
N GLU A 108 2.66 -2.66 -12.21
CA GLU A 108 1.58 -3.64 -12.07
C GLU A 108 1.18 -3.92 -10.62
N PRO A 109 -0.06 -4.37 -10.37
CA PRO A 109 -0.49 -4.73 -9.01
C PRO A 109 0.35 -5.88 -8.47
N ALA A 110 0.58 -5.89 -7.15
CA ALA A 110 1.38 -6.90 -6.48
C ALA A 110 0.86 -8.31 -6.72
N GLU A 111 -0.46 -8.52 -6.72
CA GLU A 111 -1.08 -9.81 -7.02
C GLU A 111 -0.60 -10.37 -8.35
N LYS A 112 -0.57 -9.54 -9.40
CA LYS A 112 -0.08 -9.90 -10.73
C LYS A 112 1.43 -10.12 -10.74
N ALA A 113 2.20 -9.19 -10.17
CA ALA A 113 3.66 -9.29 -10.10
C ALA A 113 4.16 -10.54 -9.32
N MET A 114 3.29 -11.18 -8.53
CA MET A 114 3.58 -12.42 -7.80
C MET A 114 3.11 -13.68 -8.56
N GLU A 115 2.45 -13.55 -9.70
CA GLU A 115 2.03 -14.69 -10.51
C GLU A 115 3.23 -15.49 -11.03
N SER A 116 3.08 -16.82 -11.04
CA SER A 116 4.13 -17.69 -11.55
C SER A 116 4.32 -17.49 -13.06
N GLY A 117 5.57 -17.28 -13.46
CA GLY A 117 5.92 -17.08 -14.87
C GLY A 117 5.79 -15.65 -15.37
N ASP A 118 5.44 -14.68 -14.51
CA ASP A 118 5.56 -13.28 -14.87
C ASP A 118 7.04 -12.89 -15.00
N THR A 119 7.37 -12.28 -16.13
CA THR A 119 8.73 -11.91 -16.54
C THR A 119 8.93 -10.40 -16.61
N THR A 120 7.95 -9.62 -16.14
CA THR A 120 8.11 -8.17 -16.00
C THR A 120 9.28 -7.86 -15.05
N PRO A 121 9.86 -6.65 -15.16
CA PRO A 121 10.89 -6.22 -14.22
C PRO A 121 10.42 -6.23 -12.75
N ALA A 122 9.16 -5.86 -12.48
CA ALA A 122 8.62 -5.82 -11.12
C ALA A 122 8.45 -7.23 -10.53
N ALA A 123 7.98 -8.19 -11.33
CA ALA A 123 7.87 -9.58 -10.92
C ALA A 123 9.24 -10.22 -10.65
N GLN A 124 10.18 -10.08 -11.60
CA GLN A 124 11.52 -10.66 -11.48
C GLN A 124 12.34 -10.05 -10.33
N ALA A 125 12.11 -8.78 -10.01
CA ALA A 125 12.69 -8.13 -8.84
C ALA A 125 12.00 -8.53 -7.52
N GLY A 126 10.81 -9.15 -7.56
CA GLY A 126 10.04 -9.47 -6.36
C GLY A 126 9.38 -8.26 -5.70
N LEU A 127 9.18 -7.16 -6.42
CA LEU A 127 8.57 -5.93 -5.89
C LEU A 127 7.10 -6.12 -5.48
N GLY A 128 6.40 -7.09 -6.09
CA GLY A 128 5.08 -7.55 -5.63
C GLY A 128 5.12 -8.09 -4.21
N ASN A 129 6.09 -8.98 -3.92
CA ASN A 129 6.28 -9.54 -2.58
C ASN A 129 6.66 -8.46 -1.56
N GLU A 130 7.48 -7.48 -1.95
CA GLU A 130 7.84 -6.35 -1.09
C GLU A 130 6.62 -5.52 -0.67
N ALA A 131 5.78 -5.15 -1.64
CA ALA A 131 4.58 -4.37 -1.37
C ALA A 131 3.58 -5.19 -0.51
N GLN A 132 3.21 -6.39 -0.98
CA GLN A 132 2.22 -7.22 -0.28
C GLN A 132 2.69 -7.60 1.12
N GLY A 133 3.92 -8.09 1.25
CA GLY A 133 4.45 -8.57 2.53
C GLY A 133 4.54 -7.48 3.60
N LEU A 134 4.82 -6.23 3.19
CA LEU A 134 4.89 -5.11 4.13
C LEU A 134 3.49 -4.58 4.51
N ALA A 135 2.55 -4.50 3.55
CA ALA A 135 1.16 -4.18 3.83
C ALA A 135 0.53 -5.18 4.81
N ASP A 136 0.66 -6.48 4.52
CA ASP A 136 0.16 -7.58 5.35
C ASP A 136 0.70 -7.53 6.79
N ARG A 137 1.99 -7.20 6.96
CA ARG A 137 2.61 -7.07 8.28
C ARG A 137 2.01 -5.90 9.07
N VAL A 138 1.81 -4.76 8.43
CA VAL A 138 1.21 -3.58 9.07
C VAL A 138 -0.26 -3.82 9.40
N GLU A 139 -1.03 -4.45 8.51
CA GLU A 139 -2.42 -4.84 8.78
C GLU A 139 -2.54 -5.78 9.98
N ARG A 140 -1.72 -6.85 10.02
CA ARG A 140 -1.71 -7.77 11.17
C ARG A 140 -1.36 -7.06 12.47
N ALA A 141 -0.39 -6.15 12.45
CA ALA A 141 -0.02 -5.36 13.62
C ALA A 141 -1.16 -4.45 14.06
N LEU A 142 -1.82 -3.76 13.14
CA LEU A 142 -2.98 -2.91 13.42
C LEU A 142 -4.12 -3.71 14.06
N ARG A 143 -4.50 -4.84 13.46
CA ARG A 143 -5.55 -5.72 14.02
C ARG A 143 -5.22 -6.19 15.42
N LYS A 144 -3.96 -6.56 15.67
CA LYS A 144 -3.51 -6.93 17.02
C LYS A 144 -3.66 -5.77 18.02
N THR A 145 -3.32 -4.55 17.63
CA THR A 145 -3.47 -3.37 18.49
C THR A 145 -4.94 -3.03 18.78
N VAL A 146 -5.81 -3.05 17.77
CA VAL A 146 -7.24 -2.71 17.92
C VAL A 146 -8.00 -3.71 18.78
N THR A 147 -7.60 -5.00 18.74
CA THR A 147 -8.22 -6.06 19.55
C THR A 147 -7.65 -6.18 20.97
N SER A 148 -6.55 -5.50 21.27
CA SER A 148 -5.95 -5.51 22.60
C SER A 148 -6.70 -4.54 23.54
N PRO A 149 -6.91 -4.89 24.83
CA PRO A 149 -7.41 -3.94 25.81
C PRO A 149 -6.51 -2.69 25.84
N PRO A 150 -7.07 -1.46 26.01
CA PRO A 150 -6.24 -0.28 26.16
C PRO A 150 -5.27 -0.49 27.33
N GLU A 151 -3.97 -0.29 27.09
CA GLU A 151 -2.99 -0.32 28.17
C GLU A 151 -3.39 0.73 29.21
N GLN A 152 -3.65 0.30 30.45
CA GLN A 152 -3.80 1.21 31.57
C GLN A 152 -2.50 1.99 31.69
N SER A 153 -2.54 3.29 31.42
CA SER A 153 -1.43 4.18 31.71
C SER A 153 -1.17 4.15 33.22
N SER A 154 -0.02 3.62 33.63
CA SER A 154 0.48 3.67 35.02
C SER A 154 0.88 5.08 35.41
#